data_AF-X0UF67-F1
#
_entry.id   AF-X0UF67-F1
#
_cell.length_a   1.000
_cell.length_b   1.000
_cell.length_c   1.000
_cell.angle_alpha   90.00
_cell.angle_beta   90.00
_cell.angle_gamma   90.00
#
_symmetry.space_group_name_H-M   'P 1'
#
loop_
_entity.id
_entity.type
_entity.pdbx_description
1 polymer ?
#
loop_
_entity_poly.entity_id
_entity_poly.type
_entity_poly.pdbx_seq_one_letter_code
_entity_poly.pdbx_strand_id
1 'polypeptide(L)'
;MAFEITKDNNTGHVVSVRLGATADLGGTRSHTLTVGGSTALPFHFFEGQFPYPPIVAMEVFDRVPPKFPQPLRDYFENVLDKPGEM
;
A
#
# COMPACT_ATOMS: atom_id res chain seq x y z
N MET A 1 -21.42 37.37 -1.98
CA MET A 1 -22.01 36.01 -1.91
C MET A 1 -20.95 35.06 -1.35
N ALA A 2 -21.33 34.13 -0.48
CA ALA A 2 -20.42 33.13 0.07
C ALA A 2 -20.33 31.94 -0.91
N PHE A 3 -19.13 31.41 -1.11
CA PHE A 3 -18.89 30.22 -1.91
C PHE A 3 -19.16 28.98 -1.05
N GLU A 4 -19.91 28.02 -1.60
CA GLU A 4 -20.21 26.74 -0.96
C GLU A 4 -19.56 25.61 -1.78
N ILE A 5 -18.85 24.71 -1.10
CA ILE A 5 -18.19 23.56 -1.73
C ILE A 5 -19.22 22.44 -1.88
N THR A 6 -19.51 22.04 -3.12
CA THR A 6 -20.33 20.86 -3.41
C THR A 6 -19.66 19.60 -2.84
N LYS A 7 -20.44 18.76 -2.17
CA LYS A 7 -19.99 17.49 -1.62
C LYS A 7 -20.86 16.37 -2.16
N ASP A 8 -20.21 15.33 -2.69
CA ASP A 8 -20.90 14.14 -3.16
C ASP A 8 -21.01 13.10 -2.03
N ASN A 9 -22.25 12.69 -1.72
CA ASN A 9 -22.51 11.69 -0.69
C ASN A 9 -22.54 10.28 -1.30
N ASN A 10 -21.48 9.51 -1.06
CA ASN A 10 -21.41 8.12 -1.48
C ASN A 10 -22.08 7.21 -0.44
N THR A 11 -23.02 6.36 -0.87
CA THR A 11 -23.72 5.41 0.00
C THR A 11 -22.88 4.18 0.36
N GLY A 12 -21.86 3.87 -0.46
CA GLY A 12 -20.93 2.76 -0.25
C GLY A 12 -19.54 3.25 0.18
N HIS A 13 -18.70 2.28 0.55
CA HIS A 13 -17.30 2.52 0.86
C HIS A 13 -16.44 1.36 0.34
N VAL A 14 -15.15 1.64 0.13
CA VAL A 14 -14.18 0.61 -0.21
C VAL A 14 -13.96 -0.29 1.01
N VAL A 15 -13.98 -1.61 0.81
CA VAL A 15 -13.74 -2.57 1.90
C VAL A 15 -12.35 -2.36 2.49
N SER A 16 -12.27 -2.38 3.83
CA SER A 16 -10.99 -2.34 4.54
C SER A 16 -10.39 -3.75 4.60
N VAL A 17 -9.13 -3.89 4.19
CA VAL A 17 -8.41 -5.16 4.17
C VAL A 17 -7.17 -5.06 5.05
N ARG A 18 -7.04 -5.96 6.03
CA ARG A 18 -5.85 -6.09 6.88
C ARG A 18 -4.88 -7.12 6.31
N LEU A 19 -3.63 -6.73 6.19
CA LEU A 19 -2.52 -7.53 5.70
C LEU A 19 -1.56 -7.85 6.87
N GLY A 20 -1.22 -9.13 7.00
CA GLY A 20 -0.34 -9.65 8.04
C GLY A 20 -1.03 -9.97 9.37
N ALA A 21 -0.29 -10.66 10.23
CA ALA A 21 -0.69 -11.03 11.58
C ALA A 21 0.52 -10.99 12.52
N THR A 22 0.34 -10.36 13.68
CA THR A 22 1.30 -10.31 14.79
C THR A 22 1.19 -11.56 15.67
N ALA A 23 2.10 -11.72 16.64
CA ALA A 23 2.16 -12.90 17.51
C ALA A 23 0.86 -13.14 18.30
N ASP A 24 0.23 -12.08 18.79
CA ASP A 24 -1.09 -12.11 19.46
C ASP A 24 -2.24 -12.51 18.53
N LEU A 25 -2.06 -12.32 17.22
CA LEU A 25 -3.00 -12.76 16.17
C LEU A 25 -2.59 -14.10 15.55
N GLY A 26 -1.62 -14.81 16.14
CA GLY A 26 -1.14 -16.12 15.65
C GLY A 26 -0.17 -16.05 14.46
N GLY A 27 0.38 -14.89 14.15
CA GLY A 27 1.36 -14.71 13.07
C GLY A 27 2.77 -14.37 13.57
N THR A 28 3.66 -14.02 12.64
CA THR A 28 5.07 -13.71 12.93
C THR A 28 5.49 -12.30 12.52
N ARG A 29 4.57 -11.48 12.01
CA ARG A 29 4.88 -10.11 11.59
C ARG A 29 5.03 -9.20 12.81
N SER A 30 5.86 -8.17 12.71
CA SER A 30 6.03 -7.18 13.79
C SER A 30 4.83 -6.22 13.90
N HIS A 31 4.12 -5.98 12.80
CA HIS A 31 2.94 -5.12 12.73
C HIS A 31 2.02 -5.57 11.58
N THR A 32 0.82 -5.00 11.53
CA THR A 32 -0.14 -5.18 10.44
C THR A 32 -0.33 -3.89 9.66
N LEU A 33 -0.73 -4.02 8.40
CA LEU A 33 -1.05 -2.89 7.53
C LEU A 33 -2.51 -3.03 7.09
N THR A 34 -3.26 -1.93 7.04
CA THR A 34 -4.64 -1.93 6.56
C THR A 34 -4.75 -0.98 5.38
N VAL A 35 -5.49 -1.38 4.34
CA VAL A 35 -5.75 -0.59 3.13
C VAL A 35 -7.25 -0.52 2.85
N GLY A 36 -7.68 0.47 2.08
CA GLY A 36 -9.08 0.67 1.70
C GLY A 36 -9.84 1.57 2.66
N GLY A 37 -11.13 1.31 2.88
CA GLY A 37 -11.97 2.09 3.79
C GLY A 37 -12.41 3.47 3.28
N SER A 38 -11.99 3.87 2.07
CA SER A 38 -12.31 5.18 1.51
C SER A 38 -13.81 5.32 1.23
N THR A 39 -14.39 6.48 1.58
CA THR A 39 -15.82 6.79 1.37
C THR A 39 -16.06 7.87 0.32
N ALA A 40 -15.00 8.31 -0.37
CA ALA A 40 -15.05 9.30 -1.44
C ALA A 40 -13.96 9.00 -2.48
N LEU A 41 -13.91 9.85 -3.51
CA LEU A 41 -12.86 9.78 -4.54
C LEU A 41 -11.45 9.92 -3.93
N PRO A 42 -10.41 9.44 -4.62
CA PRO A 42 -9.04 9.51 -4.11
C PRO A 42 -8.64 10.93 -3.70
N PHE A 43 -8.21 11.09 -2.44
CA PHE A 43 -7.74 12.35 -1.85
C PHE A 43 -8.80 13.45 -1.66
N HIS A 44 -10.10 13.12 -1.78
CA HIS A 44 -11.21 14.05 -1.52
C HIS A 44 -11.54 14.14 -0.02
N PHE A 45 -10.60 14.66 0.77
CA PHE A 45 -10.73 14.74 2.24
C PHE A 45 -11.85 15.67 2.74
N PHE A 46 -12.39 16.52 1.87
CA PHE A 46 -13.42 17.50 2.24
C PHE A 46 -14.84 16.91 2.26
N GLU A 47 -15.05 15.78 1.59
CA GLU A 47 -16.37 15.13 1.39
C GLU A 47 -16.42 13.66 1.80
N GLY A 48 -15.29 13.07 2.20
CA GLY A 48 -15.27 11.70 2.70
C GLY A 48 -14.05 11.38 3.55
N GLN A 49 -14.04 10.14 4.03
CA GLN A 49 -12.95 9.59 4.82
C GLN A 49 -11.99 8.83 3.92
N PHE A 50 -10.70 8.98 4.21
CA PHE A 50 -9.61 8.21 3.60
C PHE A 50 -8.72 7.70 4.75
N PRO A 51 -9.17 6.66 5.47
CA PRO A 51 -8.60 6.30 6.78
C PRO A 51 -7.21 5.68 6.70
N TYR A 52 -6.86 5.06 5.56
CA TYR A 52 -5.58 4.39 5.37
C TYR A 52 -4.85 4.97 4.15
N PRO A 53 -3.60 5.44 4.30
CA PRO A 53 -2.82 5.96 3.18
C PRO A 53 -2.50 4.85 2.14
N PRO A 54 -2.23 5.20 0.87
CA PRO A 54 -1.70 4.23 -0.08
C PRO A 54 -0.35 3.69 0.40
N ILE A 55 -0.13 2.40 0.20
CA ILE A 55 1.09 1.70 0.62
C ILE A 55 1.81 1.19 -0.62
N VAL A 56 3.14 1.28 -0.60
CA VAL A 56 4.01 0.76 -1.68
C VAL A 56 4.77 -0.44 -1.15
N ALA A 57 4.74 -1.54 -1.89
CA ALA A 57 5.60 -2.70 -1.69
C ALA A 57 6.60 -2.80 -2.84
N MET A 58 7.81 -3.26 -2.55
CA MET A 58 8.85 -3.51 -3.55
C MET A 58 8.84 -4.97 -3.96
N GLU A 59 9.04 -5.23 -5.25
CA GLU A 59 9.09 -6.60 -5.80
C GLU A 59 10.44 -7.24 -5.47
N VAL A 60 10.41 -8.44 -4.88
CA VAL A 60 11.58 -9.28 -4.61
C VAL A 60 11.36 -10.61 -5.30
N PHE A 61 12.31 -11.02 -6.14
CA PHE A 61 12.27 -12.30 -6.85
C PHE A 61 13.00 -13.39 -6.08
N ASP A 62 12.57 -14.64 -6.25
CA ASP A 62 13.25 -15.82 -5.71
C ASP A 62 14.54 -16.18 -6.47
N ARG A 63 14.72 -15.61 -7.67
CA ARG A 63 15.90 -15.75 -8.53
C ARG A 63 16.20 -14.45 -9.25
N VAL A 64 17.48 -14.25 -9.61
CA VAL A 64 17.93 -13.06 -10.34
C VAL A 64 17.12 -12.89 -11.64
N PRO A 65 16.32 -11.82 -11.77
CA PRO A 65 15.44 -11.63 -12.92
C PRO A 65 16.23 -11.22 -14.18
N PRO A 66 16.12 -11.97 -15.29
CA PRO A 66 16.84 -11.64 -16.52
C PRO A 66 16.31 -10.34 -17.17
N LYS A 67 15.07 -9.97 -16.88
CA LYS A 67 14.36 -8.80 -17.43
C LYS A 67 14.77 -7.45 -16.82
N PHE A 68 15.53 -7.43 -15.73
CA PHE A 68 15.90 -6.17 -15.08
C PHE A 68 16.91 -5.40 -15.93
N PRO A 69 16.61 -4.16 -16.32
CA PRO A 69 17.56 -3.31 -17.03
C PRO A 69 18.70 -2.91 -16.09
N GLN A 70 19.87 -2.61 -16.66
CA GLN A 70 21.08 -2.28 -15.87
C GLN A 70 20.84 -1.21 -14.81
N PRO A 71 20.16 -0.08 -15.09
CA PRO A 71 19.93 0.95 -14.08
C PRO A 71 19.16 0.47 -12.85
N LEU A 72 18.28 -0.53 -12.98
CA LEU A 72 17.58 -1.12 -11.84
C LEU A 72 18.49 -2.07 -11.07
N ARG A 73 19.34 -2.83 -11.78
CA ARG A 73 20.29 -3.76 -11.17
C ARG A 73 21.34 -3.03 -10.35
N ASP A 74 21.81 -1.87 -10.80
CA ASP A 74 22.84 -1.08 -10.14
C ASP A 74 22.47 -0.72 -8.67
N TYR A 75 21.18 -0.60 -8.35
CA TYR A 75 20.73 -0.33 -6.99
C TYR A 75 20.66 -1.56 -6.07
N PHE A 76 20.56 -2.77 -6.64
CA PHE A 76 20.28 -4.01 -5.91
C PHE A 76 21.32 -5.11 -6.15
N GLU A 77 22.38 -4.83 -6.91
CA GLU A 77 23.34 -5.82 -7.41
C GLU A 77 23.88 -6.78 -6.34
N ASN A 78 24.06 -6.29 -5.10
CA ASN A 78 24.63 -7.03 -3.99
C ASN A 78 23.65 -8.02 -3.30
N VAL A 79 22.35 -7.92 -3.62
CA VAL A 79 21.27 -8.70 -2.98
C VAL A 79 20.32 -9.37 -3.98
N LEU A 80 20.49 -9.16 -5.29
CA LEU A 80 19.59 -9.73 -6.33
C LEU A 80 19.50 -11.27 -6.31
N ASP A 81 20.53 -11.95 -5.83
CA ASP A 81 20.59 -13.41 -5.69
C ASP A 81 20.30 -13.89 -4.25
N LYS A 82 19.95 -12.98 -3.33
CA LYS A 82 19.70 -13.24 -1.91
C LYS A 82 18.34 -12.68 -1.48
N PRO A 83 17.22 -13.39 -1.75
CA PRO A 83 15.87 -12.86 -1.54
C PRO A 83 15.55 -12.44 -0.09
N GLY A 84 16.22 -13.03 0.90
CA GLY A 84 16.03 -12.65 2.30
C GLY A 84 16.81 -11.41 2.74
N GLU A 85 17.81 -10.98 1.96
CA GLU A 85 18.64 -9.79 2.19
C GLU A 85 18.20 -8.58 1.33
N MET A 86 17.31 -8.82 0.34
CA MET A 86 16.69 -7.78 -0.49
C MET A 86 15.45 -7.19 0.19
#